data_AF-A0A157ZBP6-F1
#
_entry.id   AF-A0A157ZBP6-F1
#
_cell.length_a   1.000
_cell.length_b   1.000
_cell.length_c   1.000
_cell.angle_alpha   90.00
_cell.angle_beta   90.00
_cell.angle_gamma   90.00
#
_symmetry.space_group_name_H-M   'P 1'
#
loop_
_entity.id
_entity.type
_entity.pdbx_description
1 polymer ?
#
loop_
_entity_poly.entity_id
_entity_poly.type
_entity_poly.pdbx_seq_one_letter_code
_entity_poly.pdbx_strand_id
1 'polypeptide(L)'
;MMNDDPLWLAQTAFAALADFAFACTLGALLLNVWLSREQAFATVSPARRGWLRAARGGSIAAISLVLCTFVSLWLQSASMSGAPIAQAGDALWLVATATHAGIGWSVALAGSVLLLAAAATAGGGATAVARIGMALLAALIVAAGKSAVGHAADAGAFSLAEAVQTLHLLATAVWGGIVVVGAFVLPALDTSVARAFLIRTVARMSRAASIAVALVVLTGAFNAWRGTGGSLAVLSASTWGHALIVKLLLVAAALVFGALNRWSALPRLSRSASTMDAHTVINVMRVEALMMAGVFVAAAVLSHSMPGSALMN
;
A
#
# COMPACT_ATOMS: atom_id res chain seq x y z
N MET A 1 -27.65 -5.32 7.27
CA MET A 1 -27.14 -5.31 8.66
C MET A 1 -25.64 -5.49 8.58
N MET A 2 -24.85 -4.49 8.94
CA MET A 2 -23.42 -4.71 9.18
C MET A 2 -23.35 -5.65 10.39
N ASN A 3 -22.68 -6.80 10.25
CA ASN A 3 -22.41 -7.65 11.40
C ASN A 3 -21.52 -6.84 12.36
N ASP A 4 -22.05 -6.49 13.53
CA ASP A 4 -21.27 -5.94 14.64
C ASP A 4 -20.42 -7.03 15.29
N ASP A 5 -19.76 -7.88 14.48
CA ASP A 5 -18.84 -8.89 14.95
C ASP A 5 -17.49 -8.20 15.26
N PRO A 6 -17.08 -8.11 16.53
CA PRO A 6 -15.83 -7.47 16.92
C PRO A 6 -14.62 -8.11 16.23
N LEU A 7 -14.69 -9.41 15.90
CA LEU A 7 -13.63 -10.12 15.20
C LEU A 7 -13.50 -9.66 13.75
N TRP A 8 -14.62 -9.53 13.04
CA TRP A 8 -14.64 -9.02 11.66
C TRP A 8 -14.10 -7.58 11.58
N LEU A 9 -14.50 -6.73 12.52
CA LEU A 9 -13.98 -5.36 12.62
C LEU A 9 -12.47 -5.35 12.86
N ALA A 10 -11.98 -6.20 13.76
CA ALA A 10 -10.54 -6.32 14.04
C ALA A 10 -9.77 -6.82 12.80
N GLN A 11 -10.24 -7.88 12.13
CA GLN A 11 -9.62 -8.41 10.91
C GLN A 11 -9.55 -7.34 9.81
N THR A 12 -10.65 -6.63 9.58
CA THR A 12 -10.73 -5.57 8.59
C THR A 12 -9.78 -4.41 8.93
N ALA A 13 -9.74 -3.99 10.19
CA ALA A 13 -8.86 -2.90 10.64
C ALA A 13 -7.38 -3.27 10.50
N PHE A 14 -6.96 -4.44 10.97
CA PHE A 14 -5.56 -4.88 10.86
C PHE A 14 -5.15 -5.16 9.41
N ALA A 15 -6.06 -5.63 8.56
CA ALA A 15 -5.79 -5.75 7.13
C ALA A 15 -5.59 -4.37 6.48
N ALA A 16 -6.42 -3.37 6.80
CA ALA A 16 -6.25 -2.01 6.29
C ALA A 16 -4.91 -1.41 6.75
N LEU A 17 -4.55 -1.62 8.02
CA LEU A 17 -3.27 -1.17 8.59
C LEU A 17 -2.08 -1.88 7.94
N ALA A 18 -2.18 -3.18 7.67
CA ALA A 18 -1.15 -3.94 6.97
C ALA A 18 -0.96 -3.42 5.53
N ASP A 19 -2.04 -3.23 4.77
CA ASP A 19 -1.98 -2.72 3.39
C ASP A 19 -1.39 -1.29 3.36
N PHE A 20 -1.80 -0.44 4.30
CA PHE A 20 -1.27 0.91 4.46
C PHE A 20 0.22 0.90 4.84
N ALA A 21 0.63 0.04 5.77
CA ALA A 21 2.02 -0.12 6.18
C ALA A 21 2.90 -0.69 5.06
N PHE A 22 2.37 -1.62 4.26
CA PHE A 22 3.04 -2.14 3.07
C PHE A 22 3.28 -1.04 2.04
N ALA A 23 2.25 -0.26 1.73
CA ALA A 23 2.36 0.90 0.86
C ALA A 23 3.40 1.90 1.37
N CYS A 24 3.31 2.30 2.64
CA CYS A 24 4.28 3.22 3.25
C CYS A 24 5.72 2.68 3.20
N THR A 25 5.92 1.39 3.39
CA THR A 25 7.25 0.77 3.31
C THR A 25 7.83 0.89 1.90
N LEU A 26 7.06 0.54 0.86
CA LEU A 26 7.51 0.66 -0.54
C LEU A 26 7.73 2.11 -0.96
N GLY A 27 6.82 3.01 -0.59
CA GLY A 27 6.96 4.45 -0.83
C GLY A 27 8.24 5.01 -0.22
N ALA A 28 8.51 4.68 1.04
CA ALA A 28 9.71 5.10 1.75
C ALA A 28 10.99 4.55 1.11
N LEU A 29 11.01 3.28 0.70
CA LEU A 29 12.14 2.69 -0.01
C LEU A 29 12.41 3.39 -1.34
N LEU A 30 11.37 3.68 -2.13
CA LEU A 30 11.52 4.39 -3.41
C LEU A 30 12.04 5.82 -3.21
N LEU A 31 11.48 6.57 -2.27
CA LEU A 31 11.95 7.91 -1.94
C LEU A 31 13.39 7.88 -1.40
N ASN A 32 13.72 6.92 -0.54
CA ASN A 32 15.07 6.73 -0.03
C ASN A 32 16.06 6.45 -1.17
N VAL A 33 15.72 5.58 -2.12
CA VAL A 33 16.57 5.29 -3.30
C VAL A 33 16.78 6.55 -4.14
N TRP A 34 15.73 7.31 -4.45
CA TRP A 34 15.86 8.53 -5.25
C TRP A 34 16.70 9.61 -4.57
N LEU A 35 16.49 9.82 -3.27
CA LEU A 35 17.26 10.78 -2.48
C LEU A 35 18.72 10.33 -2.32
N SER A 36 18.95 9.02 -2.14
CA SER A 36 20.31 8.47 -2.05
C SER A 36 21.09 8.61 -3.36
N ARG A 37 20.43 8.47 -4.52
CA ARG A 37 21.05 8.73 -5.84
C ARG A 37 21.52 10.17 -6.01
N GLU A 38 20.92 11.13 -5.29
CA GLU A 38 21.37 12.52 -5.26
C GLU A 38 22.27 12.83 -4.04
N GLN A 39 22.87 11.80 -3.43
CA GLN A 39 23.76 11.94 -2.27
C GLN A 39 23.12 12.66 -1.07
N ALA A 40 21.80 12.58 -0.91
CA ALA A 40 21.09 13.21 0.20
C ALA A 40 21.51 12.68 1.58
N PHE A 41 22.17 11.52 1.65
CA PHE A 41 22.72 10.97 2.89
C PHE A 41 23.93 11.76 3.43
N ALA A 42 24.62 12.54 2.58
CA ALA A 42 25.77 13.34 2.99
C ALA A 42 25.37 14.37 4.06
N THR A 43 26.23 14.57 5.06
CA THR A 43 25.96 15.45 6.22
C THR A 43 25.65 16.89 5.83
N VAL A 44 26.30 17.38 4.78
CA VAL A 44 26.14 18.73 4.23
C VAL A 44 24.97 18.87 3.25
N SER A 45 24.29 17.76 2.90
CA SER A 45 23.22 17.82 1.90
C SER A 45 21.98 18.55 2.43
N PRO A 46 21.43 19.54 1.69
CA PRO A 46 20.16 20.20 2.02
C PRO A 46 18.98 19.23 2.13
N ALA A 47 19.04 18.08 1.43
CA ALA A 47 17.99 17.06 1.41
C ALA A 47 18.12 16.01 2.52
N ARG A 48 19.12 16.12 3.40
CA ARG A 48 19.41 15.11 4.44
C ARG A 48 18.23 14.84 5.37
N ARG A 49 17.50 15.88 5.75
CA ARG A 49 16.30 15.73 6.60
C ARG A 49 15.21 14.91 5.90
N GLY A 50 15.00 15.13 4.60
CA GLY A 50 14.07 14.33 3.79
C GLY A 50 14.51 12.87 3.70
N TRP A 51 15.80 12.62 3.47
CA TRP A 51 16.36 11.28 3.44
C TRP A 51 16.18 10.53 4.77
N LEU A 52 16.49 11.19 5.90
CA LEU A 52 16.30 10.63 7.24
C LEU A 52 14.82 10.32 7.54
N ARG A 53 13.90 11.21 7.13
CA ARG A 53 12.45 10.95 7.27
C ARG A 53 12.01 9.74 6.46
N ALA A 54 12.48 9.61 5.21
CA ALA A 54 12.19 8.45 4.39
C ALA A 54 12.74 7.16 5.01
N ALA A 55 14.00 7.16 5.48
CA ALA A 55 14.61 6.00 6.11
C ALA A 55 13.87 5.58 7.40
N ARG A 56 13.68 6.50 8.35
CA ARG A 56 13.01 6.22 9.62
C ARG A 56 11.54 5.85 9.44
N GLY A 57 10.83 6.59 8.59
CA GLY A 57 9.43 6.31 8.25
C GLY A 57 9.28 4.93 7.61
N GLY A 58 10.20 4.56 6.72
CA GLY A 58 10.24 3.22 6.11
C GLY A 58 10.47 2.10 7.12
N SER A 59 11.40 2.25 8.06
CA SER A 59 11.60 1.26 9.13
C SER A 59 10.38 1.13 10.04
N ILE A 60 9.76 2.24 10.45
CA ILE A 60 8.55 2.23 11.28
C ILE A 60 7.38 1.56 10.53
N ALA A 61 7.20 1.89 9.25
CA ALA A 61 6.18 1.27 8.42
C ALA A 61 6.42 -0.24 8.26
N ALA A 62 7.67 -0.67 8.05
CA ALA A 62 8.01 -2.08 7.90
C ALA A 62 7.79 -2.87 9.21
N ILE A 63 8.12 -2.29 10.37
CA ILE A 63 7.80 -2.89 11.68
C ILE A 63 6.29 -3.01 11.84
N SER A 64 5.54 -1.95 11.51
CA SER A 64 4.08 -1.95 11.58
C SER A 64 3.47 -3.00 10.67
N LEU A 65 4.03 -3.20 9.46
CA LEU A 65 3.61 -4.24 8.52
C LEU A 65 3.80 -5.64 9.13
N VAL A 66 4.97 -5.94 9.69
CA VAL A 66 5.24 -7.24 10.34
C VAL A 66 4.22 -7.49 11.44
N LEU A 67 4.00 -6.51 12.33
CA LEU A 67 3.06 -6.64 13.43
C LEU A 67 1.63 -6.83 12.94
N CYS A 68 1.15 -6.02 12.00
CA CYS A 68 -0.22 -6.13 11.49
C CYS A 68 -0.44 -7.43 10.72
N THR A 69 0.56 -7.92 9.99
CA THR A 69 0.49 -9.19 9.27
C THR A 69 0.44 -10.38 10.23
N PHE A 70 1.25 -10.34 11.30
CA PHE A 70 1.19 -11.35 12.37
C PHE A 70 -0.16 -11.35 13.08
N VAL A 71 -0.66 -10.16 13.47
CA VAL A 71 -1.99 -10.05 14.09
C VAL A 71 -3.09 -10.55 13.15
N SER A 72 -2.97 -10.30 11.84
CA SER A 72 -3.96 -10.81 10.88
C SER A 72 -3.95 -12.34 10.81
N LEU A 73 -2.78 -12.99 10.83
CA LEU A 73 -2.66 -14.45 10.93
C LEU A 73 -3.26 -14.99 12.25
N TRP A 74 -3.03 -14.28 13.35
CA TRP A 74 -3.58 -14.61 14.67
C TRP A 74 -5.11 -14.52 14.67
N LEU A 75 -5.68 -13.44 14.14
CA LEU A 75 -7.13 -13.26 14.01
C LEU A 75 -7.76 -14.27 13.03
N GLN A 76 -7.04 -14.64 11.96
CA GLN A 76 -7.46 -15.73 11.09
C GLN A 76 -7.53 -17.06 11.86
N SER A 77 -6.55 -17.33 12.73
CA SER A 77 -6.51 -18.54 13.54
C SER A 77 -7.64 -18.60 14.57
N ALA A 78 -8.00 -17.46 15.18
CA ALA A 78 -9.17 -17.35 16.04
C ALA A 78 -10.46 -17.64 15.27
N SER A 79 -10.62 -17.03 14.09
CA SER A 79 -11.79 -17.19 13.24
C SER A 79 -11.99 -18.63 12.76
N MET A 80 -10.91 -19.33 12.38
CA MET A 80 -11.01 -20.70 11.86
C MET A 80 -11.19 -21.74 12.98
N SER A 81 -10.63 -21.52 14.17
CA SER A 81 -10.76 -22.45 15.30
C SER A 81 -12.03 -22.23 16.11
N GLY A 82 -12.67 -21.06 15.99
CA GLY A 82 -13.78 -20.64 16.86
C GLY A 82 -13.34 -20.30 18.29
N ALA A 83 -12.04 -20.30 18.58
CA ALA A 83 -11.51 -19.97 19.89
C ALA A 83 -11.57 -18.46 20.17
N PRO A 84 -11.63 -18.05 21.46
CA PRO A 84 -11.44 -16.65 21.84
C PRO A 84 -10.10 -16.11 21.29
N ILE A 85 -10.06 -14.83 20.92
CA ILE A 85 -8.86 -14.20 20.32
C ILE A 85 -7.62 -14.44 21.19
N ALA A 86 -7.72 -14.36 22.52
CA ALA A 86 -6.58 -14.57 23.42
C ALA A 86 -6.00 -16.00 23.38
N GLN A 87 -6.78 -16.99 22.94
CA GLN A 87 -6.41 -18.41 22.90
C GLN A 87 -6.10 -18.91 21.48
N ALA A 88 -6.10 -18.02 20.48
CA ALA A 88 -5.87 -18.41 19.08
C ALA A 88 -4.48 -19.06 18.84
N GLY A 89 -3.55 -18.88 19.77
CA GLY A 89 -2.22 -19.51 19.76
C GLY A 89 -2.26 -21.02 19.67
N ASP A 90 -3.27 -21.68 20.26
CA ASP A 90 -3.40 -23.14 20.26
C ASP A 90 -3.63 -23.69 18.85
N ALA A 91 -4.32 -22.93 18.00
CA ALA A 91 -4.59 -23.27 16.61
C ALA A 91 -3.59 -22.66 15.62
N LEU A 92 -2.75 -21.71 16.05
CA LEU A 92 -1.91 -20.89 15.17
C LEU A 92 -1.01 -21.74 14.27
N TRP A 93 -0.32 -22.73 14.84
CA TRP A 93 0.58 -23.60 14.07
C TRP A 93 -0.18 -24.41 13.02
N LEU A 94 -1.30 -25.03 13.43
CA LEU A 94 -2.13 -25.81 12.52
C LEU A 94 -2.69 -24.94 11.40
N VAL A 95 -3.22 -23.76 11.72
CA VAL A 95 -3.76 -22.83 10.72
C VAL A 95 -2.66 -22.35 9.77
N ALA A 96 -1.52 -21.91 10.30
CA ALA A 96 -0.40 -21.39 9.53
C ALA A 96 0.20 -22.40 8.53
N THR A 97 0.15 -23.71 8.86
CA THR A 97 0.82 -24.75 8.07
C THR A 97 -0.12 -25.66 7.28
N ALA A 98 -1.37 -25.84 7.73
CA ALA A 98 -2.31 -26.80 7.14
C ALA A 98 -3.47 -26.14 6.39
N THR A 99 -3.61 -24.81 6.44
CA THR A 99 -4.70 -24.10 5.75
C THR A 99 -4.15 -23.18 4.66
N HIS A 100 -4.86 -23.09 3.53
CA HIS A 100 -4.46 -22.22 2.42
C HIS A 100 -4.32 -20.75 2.86
N ALA A 101 -5.31 -20.24 3.61
CA ALA A 101 -5.29 -18.88 4.12
C ALA A 101 -4.14 -18.64 5.12
N GLY A 102 -3.88 -19.60 6.03
CA GLY A 102 -2.76 -19.48 6.98
C GLY A 102 -1.39 -19.55 6.31
N ILE A 103 -1.24 -20.37 5.26
CA ILE A 103 -0.01 -20.40 4.43
C ILE A 103 0.18 -19.05 3.73
N GLY A 104 -0.86 -18.49 3.12
CA GLY A 104 -0.80 -17.17 2.47
C GLY A 104 -0.35 -16.06 3.43
N TRP A 105 -0.93 -16.01 4.63
CA TRP A 105 -0.51 -15.09 5.69
C TRP A 105 0.92 -15.34 6.18
N SER A 106 1.36 -16.59 6.27
CA SER A 106 2.73 -16.95 6.68
C SER A 106 3.76 -16.51 5.62
N VAL A 107 3.44 -16.69 4.34
CA VAL A 107 4.24 -16.18 3.21
C VAL A 107 4.30 -14.66 3.26
N ALA A 108 3.17 -13.98 3.48
CA ALA A 108 3.15 -12.53 3.61
C ALA A 108 3.99 -12.04 4.80
N LEU A 109 3.92 -12.74 5.93
CA LEU A 109 4.71 -12.44 7.12
C LEU A 109 6.22 -12.61 6.85
N ALA A 110 6.63 -13.70 6.22
CA ALA A 110 8.02 -13.93 5.83
C ALA A 110 8.52 -12.81 4.89
N GLY A 111 7.71 -12.45 3.88
CA GLY A 111 8.00 -11.31 3.00
C GLY A 111 8.14 -10.00 3.76
N SER A 112 7.29 -9.74 4.76
CA SER A 112 7.33 -8.51 5.56
C SER A 112 8.61 -8.40 6.39
N VAL A 113 9.11 -9.52 6.93
CA VAL A 113 10.38 -9.59 7.66
C VAL A 113 11.57 -9.32 6.73
N LEU A 114 11.55 -9.90 5.52
CA LEU A 114 12.58 -9.61 4.50
C LEU A 114 12.55 -8.14 4.07
N LEU A 115 11.35 -7.56 3.95
CA LEU A 115 11.18 -6.16 3.59
C LEU A 115 11.66 -5.23 4.72
N LEU A 116 11.45 -5.61 5.98
CA LEU A 116 12.02 -4.94 7.15
C LEU A 116 13.54 -4.99 7.15
N ALA A 117 14.15 -6.14 6.85
CA ALA A 117 15.61 -6.25 6.71
C ALA A 117 16.15 -5.34 5.59
N ALA A 118 15.43 -5.25 4.45
CA ALA A 118 15.77 -4.32 3.37
C ALA A 118 15.66 -2.84 3.79
N ALA A 119 14.63 -2.50 4.57
CA ALA A 119 14.44 -1.13 5.08
C ALA A 119 15.47 -0.75 6.15
N ALA A 120 15.83 -1.67 7.05
CA ALA A 120 16.83 -1.45 8.09
C ALA A 120 18.24 -1.23 7.52
N THR A 121 18.53 -1.84 6.37
CA THR A 121 19.82 -1.73 5.67
C THR A 121 19.87 -0.58 4.65
N ALA A 122 18.87 0.30 4.62
CA ALA A 122 18.74 1.43 3.68
C ALA A 122 19.73 2.60 3.92
N GLY A 123 20.94 2.30 4.38
CA GLY A 123 22.04 3.25 4.51
C GLY A 123 22.73 3.58 3.18
N GLY A 124 23.35 4.76 3.09
CA GLY A 124 24.08 5.22 1.91
C GLY A 124 25.40 4.47 1.72
N GLY A 125 25.42 3.43 0.87
CA GLY A 125 26.60 2.61 0.58
C GLY A 125 26.45 1.67 -0.62
N ALA A 126 27.57 1.05 -1.02
CA ALA A 126 27.80 0.31 -2.28
C ALA A 126 26.90 -0.93 -2.53
N THR A 127 26.16 -1.42 -1.53
CA THR A 127 25.27 -2.60 -1.63
C THR A 127 23.86 -2.27 -2.17
N ALA A 128 23.70 -1.14 -2.87
CA ALA A 128 22.39 -0.64 -3.28
C ALA A 128 21.63 -1.57 -4.22
N VAL A 129 22.31 -2.27 -5.14
CA VAL A 129 21.66 -3.16 -6.12
C VAL A 129 21.08 -4.40 -5.46
N ALA A 130 21.88 -5.11 -4.65
CA ALA A 130 21.43 -6.29 -3.91
C ALA A 130 20.27 -5.96 -2.98
N ARG A 131 20.32 -4.80 -2.31
CA ARG A 131 19.23 -4.31 -1.45
C ARG A 131 17.94 -4.04 -2.22
N ILE A 132 18.03 -3.42 -3.40
CA ILE A 132 16.86 -3.18 -4.26
C ILE A 132 16.27 -4.52 -4.73
N GLY A 133 17.12 -5.47 -5.16
CA GLY A 133 16.67 -6.82 -5.54
C GLY A 133 15.95 -7.52 -4.40
N MET A 134 16.52 -7.49 -3.19
CA MET A 134 15.91 -8.04 -1.98
C MET A 134 14.58 -7.36 -1.65
N ALA A 135 14.50 -6.03 -1.73
CA ALA A 135 13.25 -5.29 -1.47
C ALA A 135 12.15 -5.63 -2.48
N LEU A 136 12.49 -5.75 -3.77
CA LEU A 136 11.54 -6.13 -4.82
C LEU A 136 11.03 -7.56 -4.63
N LEU A 137 11.92 -8.49 -4.33
CA LEU A 137 11.55 -9.88 -4.04
C LEU A 137 10.67 -9.96 -2.79
N ALA A 138 11.06 -9.28 -1.71
CA ALA A 138 10.28 -9.23 -0.48
C ALA A 138 8.89 -8.63 -0.70
N ALA A 139 8.79 -7.53 -1.48
CA ALA A 139 7.52 -6.92 -1.83
C ALA A 139 6.62 -7.88 -2.62
N LEU A 140 7.20 -8.62 -3.58
CA LEU A 140 6.48 -9.64 -4.33
C LEU A 140 5.96 -10.75 -3.42
N ILE A 141 6.78 -11.24 -2.48
CA ILE A 141 6.38 -12.26 -1.51
C ILE A 141 5.24 -11.78 -0.62
N VAL A 142 5.30 -10.53 -0.11
CA VAL A 142 4.20 -9.94 0.68
C VAL A 142 2.91 -9.91 -0.14
N ALA A 143 2.97 -9.37 -1.36
CA ALA A 143 1.80 -9.22 -2.21
C ALA A 143 1.21 -10.56 -2.65
N ALA A 144 2.06 -11.55 -2.98
CA ALA A 144 1.64 -12.89 -3.36
C ALA A 144 0.97 -13.61 -2.18
N GLY A 145 1.60 -13.60 -0.99
CA GLY A 145 1.01 -14.19 0.21
C GLY A 145 -0.35 -13.57 0.55
N LYS A 146 -0.48 -12.24 0.43
CA LYS A 146 -1.76 -11.55 0.66
C LYS A 146 -2.80 -11.89 -0.40
N SER A 147 -2.40 -12.05 -1.66
CA SER A 147 -3.28 -12.47 -2.76
C SER A 147 -3.90 -13.85 -2.51
N ALA A 148 -3.14 -14.76 -1.87
CA ALA A 148 -3.55 -16.12 -1.54
C ALA A 148 -4.58 -16.24 -0.39
N VAL A 149 -4.98 -15.13 0.25
CA VAL A 149 -5.90 -15.13 1.40
C VAL A 149 -7.31 -14.64 1.03
N GLY A 150 -7.46 -13.83 -0.02
CA GLY A 150 -8.75 -13.24 -0.41
C GLY A 150 -9.45 -13.98 -1.55
N HIS A 151 -10.54 -13.41 -2.06
CA HIS A 151 -11.37 -13.94 -3.18
C HIS A 151 -10.60 -14.25 -4.48
N ALA A 152 -9.36 -13.77 -4.61
CA ALA A 152 -8.49 -14.18 -5.71
C ALA A 152 -8.05 -15.65 -5.59
N ALA A 153 -7.84 -16.13 -4.36
CA ALA A 153 -7.43 -17.50 -4.04
C ALA A 153 -8.49 -18.55 -4.40
N ASP A 154 -9.77 -18.17 -4.47
CA ASP A 154 -10.87 -19.05 -4.85
C ASP A 154 -10.72 -19.60 -6.28
N ALA A 155 -9.92 -18.94 -7.13
CA ALA A 155 -9.58 -19.41 -8.46
C ALA A 155 -8.43 -20.44 -8.49
N GLY A 156 -7.89 -20.80 -7.33
CA GLY A 156 -6.76 -21.70 -7.16
C GLY A 156 -5.40 -20.99 -7.12
N ALA A 157 -4.43 -21.69 -6.54
CA ALA A 157 -3.04 -21.24 -6.42
C ALA A 157 -2.40 -21.05 -7.81
N PHE A 158 -1.63 -19.97 -7.97
CA PHE A 158 -0.98 -19.55 -9.22
C PHE A 158 -1.94 -19.24 -10.37
N SER A 159 -3.22 -19.02 -10.08
CA SER A 159 -4.20 -18.62 -11.08
C SER A 159 -3.93 -17.23 -11.64
N LEU A 160 -4.46 -16.94 -12.83
CA LEU A 160 -4.42 -15.59 -13.41
C LEU A 160 -5.01 -14.55 -12.45
N ALA A 161 -6.05 -14.91 -11.70
CA ALA A 161 -6.68 -14.04 -10.73
C ALA A 161 -5.75 -13.67 -9.58
N GLU A 162 -5.03 -14.66 -9.04
CA GLU A 162 -4.06 -14.43 -7.98
C GLU A 162 -2.86 -13.59 -8.48
N ALA A 163 -2.41 -13.82 -9.72
CA ALA A 163 -1.36 -13.02 -10.34
C ALA A 163 -1.80 -11.57 -10.56
N VAL A 164 -3.02 -11.34 -11.06
CA VAL A 164 -3.58 -9.99 -11.26
C VAL A 164 -3.78 -9.29 -9.92
N GLN A 165 -4.26 -9.99 -8.90
CA GLN A 165 -4.43 -9.43 -7.56
C GLN A 165 -3.08 -9.11 -6.91
N THR A 166 -2.06 -9.95 -7.09
CA THR A 166 -0.68 -9.67 -6.64
C THR A 166 -0.15 -8.39 -7.29
N LEU A 167 -0.33 -8.26 -8.61
CA LEU A 167 0.07 -7.05 -9.35
C LEU A 167 -0.72 -5.82 -8.90
N HIS A 168 -2.02 -5.97 -8.61
CA HIS A 168 -2.85 -4.90 -8.07
C HIS A 168 -2.34 -4.41 -6.71
N LEU A 169 -2.01 -5.32 -5.80
CA LEU A 169 -1.47 -5.00 -4.47
C LEU A 169 -0.13 -4.27 -4.59
N LEU A 170 0.78 -4.73 -5.45
CA LEU A 170 2.04 -4.04 -5.71
C LEU A 170 1.84 -2.64 -6.30
N ALA A 171 0.97 -2.52 -7.30
CA ALA A 171 0.73 -1.24 -7.98
C ALA A 171 0.06 -0.22 -7.05
N THR A 172 -0.94 -0.64 -6.25
CA THR A 172 -1.59 0.21 -5.25
C THR A 172 -0.63 0.60 -4.13
N ALA A 173 0.22 -0.32 -3.68
CA ALA A 173 1.24 -0.04 -2.67
C ALA A 173 2.30 0.96 -3.17
N VAL A 174 2.73 0.86 -4.44
CA VAL A 174 3.65 1.84 -5.04
C VAL A 174 3.00 3.21 -5.18
N TRP A 175 1.80 3.29 -5.78
CA TRP A 175 1.10 4.57 -5.97
C TRP A 175 0.78 5.23 -4.63
N GLY A 176 0.02 4.53 -3.77
CA GLY A 176 -0.39 5.03 -2.47
C GLY A 176 0.79 5.33 -1.55
N GLY A 177 1.79 4.45 -1.56
CA GLY A 177 3.00 4.59 -0.76
C GLY A 177 3.79 5.85 -1.10
N ILE A 178 4.03 6.10 -2.39
CA ILE A 178 4.74 7.30 -2.83
C ILE A 178 3.97 8.56 -2.41
N VAL A 179 2.65 8.57 -2.56
CA VAL A 179 1.81 9.73 -2.18
C VAL A 179 1.85 9.97 -0.68
N VAL A 180 1.57 8.95 0.13
CA VAL A 180 1.50 9.06 1.59
C VAL A 180 2.85 9.43 2.19
N VAL A 181 3.91 8.71 1.81
CA VAL A 181 5.26 9.02 2.31
C VAL A 181 5.77 10.33 1.74
N GLY A 182 5.39 10.67 0.51
CA GLY A 182 5.61 11.98 -0.10
C GLY A 182 5.08 13.12 0.77
N ALA A 183 3.82 13.04 1.20
CA ALA A 183 3.20 14.04 2.07
C ALA A 183 3.95 14.23 3.40
N PHE A 184 4.62 13.18 3.90
CA PHE A 184 5.45 13.21 5.10
C PHE A 184 6.89 13.72 4.88
N VAL A 185 7.51 13.33 3.76
CA VAL A 185 8.92 13.60 3.44
C VAL A 185 9.12 14.97 2.78
N LEU A 186 8.28 15.35 1.82
CA LEU A 186 8.44 16.57 1.03
C LEU A 186 8.50 17.87 1.86
N PRO A 187 7.76 18.02 2.99
CA PRO A 187 7.93 19.19 3.86
C PRO A 187 9.36 19.38 4.40
N ALA A 188 10.16 18.31 4.50
CA ALA A 188 11.57 18.43 4.91
C ALA A 188 12.49 18.94 3.79
N LEU A 189 11.98 19.00 2.56
CA LEU A 189 12.68 19.55 1.39
C LEU A 189 12.19 20.97 1.05
N ASP A 190 11.25 21.52 1.84
CA ASP A 190 10.68 22.83 1.61
C ASP A 190 11.55 23.96 2.18
N THR A 191 12.75 24.07 1.62
CA THR A 191 13.68 25.16 1.87
C THR A 191 14.19 25.69 0.53
N SER A 192 14.69 26.93 0.50
CA SER A 192 15.27 27.50 -0.71
C SER A 192 16.41 26.65 -1.26
N VAL A 193 17.30 26.16 -0.39
CA VAL A 193 18.48 25.36 -0.78
C VAL A 193 18.12 23.93 -1.20
N ALA A 194 17.05 23.34 -0.63
CA ALA A 194 16.59 22.00 -1.02
C ALA A 194 15.55 22.00 -2.17
N ARG A 195 15.18 23.18 -2.69
CA ARG A 195 14.08 23.34 -3.65
C ARG A 195 14.24 22.48 -4.91
N ALA A 196 15.46 22.40 -5.42
CA ALA A 196 15.76 21.59 -6.60
C ALA A 196 15.58 20.08 -6.34
N PHE A 197 15.89 19.61 -5.13
CA PHE A 197 15.62 18.22 -4.71
C PHE A 197 14.12 17.95 -4.64
N LEU A 198 13.35 18.89 -4.08
CA LEU A 198 11.89 18.79 -4.01
C LEU A 198 11.30 18.64 -5.42
N ILE A 199 11.64 19.52 -6.35
CA ILE A 199 11.13 19.48 -7.73
C ILE A 199 11.46 18.16 -8.41
N ARG A 200 12.73 17.73 -8.37
CA ARG A 200 13.16 16.46 -9.00
C ARG A 200 12.51 15.24 -8.35
N THR A 201 12.35 15.24 -7.03
CA THR A 201 11.70 14.16 -6.28
C THR A 201 10.22 14.07 -6.69
N VAL A 202 9.49 15.18 -6.67
CA VAL A 202 8.07 15.21 -7.09
C VAL A 202 7.90 14.80 -8.56
N ALA A 203 8.82 15.20 -9.45
CA ALA A 203 8.79 14.76 -10.85
C ALA A 203 8.97 13.24 -11.00
N ARG A 204 9.89 12.61 -10.24
CA ARG A 204 10.06 11.16 -10.21
C ARG A 204 8.85 10.44 -9.63
N MET A 205 8.31 10.96 -8.52
CA MET A 205 7.08 10.48 -7.90
C MET A 205 5.93 10.48 -8.91
N SER A 206 5.72 11.59 -9.61
CA SER A 206 4.63 11.72 -10.59
C SER A 206 4.77 10.74 -11.76
N ARG A 207 5.99 10.49 -12.25
CA ARG A 207 6.24 9.47 -13.29
C ARG A 207 5.93 8.06 -12.80
N ALA A 208 6.44 7.68 -11.62
CA ALA A 208 6.19 6.37 -11.04
C ALA A 208 4.70 6.15 -10.72
N ALA A 209 4.05 7.17 -10.14
CA ALA A 209 2.61 7.15 -9.86
C ALA A 209 1.78 6.98 -11.13
N SER A 210 2.14 7.62 -12.24
CA SER A 210 1.40 7.47 -13.51
C SER A 210 1.41 6.02 -14.02
N ILE A 211 2.55 5.35 -13.93
CA ILE A 211 2.68 3.93 -14.33
C ILE A 211 1.89 3.04 -13.36
N ALA A 212 2.04 3.28 -12.06
CA ALA A 212 1.33 2.52 -11.04
C ALA A 212 -0.19 2.68 -11.16
N VAL A 213 -0.69 3.90 -11.39
CA VAL A 213 -2.12 4.18 -11.64
C VAL A 213 -2.66 3.39 -12.83
N ALA A 214 -1.92 3.36 -13.96
CA ALA A 214 -2.34 2.59 -15.13
C ALA A 214 -2.52 1.10 -14.78
N LEU A 215 -1.55 0.52 -14.05
CA LEU A 215 -1.63 -0.86 -13.58
C LEU A 215 -2.80 -1.06 -12.60
N VAL A 216 -3.01 -0.14 -11.67
CA VAL A 216 -4.13 -0.19 -10.71
C VAL A 216 -5.48 -0.18 -11.42
N VAL A 217 -5.66 0.66 -12.45
CA VAL A 217 -6.91 0.74 -13.22
C VAL A 217 -7.15 -0.56 -13.98
N LEU A 218 -6.14 -1.07 -14.70
CA LEU A 218 -6.27 -2.30 -15.50
C LEU A 218 -6.57 -3.52 -14.62
N THR A 219 -5.77 -3.72 -13.58
CA THR A 219 -5.94 -4.86 -12.65
C THR A 219 -7.20 -4.71 -11.79
N GLY A 220 -7.54 -3.49 -11.38
CA GLY A 220 -8.75 -3.19 -10.62
C GLY A 220 -10.02 -3.43 -11.42
N ALA A 221 -10.04 -3.07 -12.71
CA ALA A 221 -11.15 -3.37 -13.61
C ALA A 221 -11.38 -4.88 -13.76
N PHE A 222 -10.29 -5.65 -13.92
CA PHE A 222 -10.37 -7.12 -13.97
C PHE A 222 -10.94 -7.69 -12.66
N ASN A 223 -10.44 -7.25 -11.51
CA ASN A 223 -10.91 -7.72 -10.20
C ASN A 223 -12.37 -7.34 -9.94
N ALA A 224 -12.78 -6.12 -10.32
CA ALA A 224 -14.16 -5.68 -10.21
C ALA A 224 -15.09 -6.49 -11.12
N TRP A 225 -14.69 -6.75 -12.38
CA TRP A 225 -15.45 -7.59 -13.30
C TRP A 225 -15.70 -8.98 -12.71
N ARG A 226 -14.65 -9.66 -12.22
CA ARG A 226 -14.81 -10.95 -11.54
C ARG A 226 -15.72 -10.87 -10.31
N GLY A 227 -15.51 -9.87 -9.46
CA GLY A 227 -16.28 -9.72 -8.22
C GLY A 227 -17.77 -9.42 -8.44
N THR A 228 -18.13 -8.80 -9.57
CA THR A 228 -19.54 -8.55 -9.94
C THR A 228 -20.25 -9.77 -10.52
N GLY A 229 -19.53 -10.81 -10.94
CA GLY A 229 -20.14 -12.00 -11.57
C GLY A 229 -20.92 -11.72 -12.86
N GLY A 230 -20.71 -10.56 -13.50
CA GLY A 230 -21.43 -10.15 -14.71
C GLY A 230 -22.73 -9.36 -14.49
N SER A 231 -23.10 -9.03 -13.24
CA SER A 231 -24.29 -8.21 -12.95
C SER A 231 -23.97 -6.93 -12.19
N LEU A 232 -24.48 -5.82 -12.72
CA LEU A 232 -24.35 -4.50 -12.07
C LEU A 232 -25.35 -4.30 -10.91
N ALA A 233 -26.41 -5.10 -10.83
CA ALA A 233 -27.40 -5.01 -9.75
C ALA A 233 -26.77 -5.26 -8.37
N VAL A 234 -25.73 -6.08 -8.35
CA VAL A 234 -24.90 -6.40 -7.18
C VAL A 234 -24.23 -5.16 -6.58
N LEU A 235 -23.95 -4.13 -7.38
CA LEU A 235 -23.31 -2.89 -6.92
C LEU A 235 -24.19 -2.11 -5.95
N SER A 236 -25.50 -2.08 -6.20
CA SER A 236 -26.50 -1.43 -5.33
C SER A 236 -27.08 -2.37 -4.26
N ALA A 237 -27.04 -3.69 -4.48
CA ALA A 237 -27.72 -4.65 -3.62
C ALA A 237 -26.83 -5.24 -2.51
N SER A 238 -25.50 -5.08 -2.57
CA SER A 238 -24.57 -5.76 -1.66
C SER A 238 -23.66 -4.80 -0.91
N THR A 239 -23.23 -5.18 0.31
CA THR A 239 -22.22 -4.43 1.07
C THR A 239 -20.89 -4.33 0.30
N TRP A 240 -20.52 -5.39 -0.44
CA TRP A 240 -19.37 -5.41 -1.32
C TRP A 240 -19.46 -4.36 -2.43
N GLY A 241 -20.64 -4.25 -3.07
CA GLY A 241 -20.93 -3.26 -4.09
C GLY A 241 -20.79 -1.82 -3.58
N HIS A 242 -21.37 -1.53 -2.41
CA HIS A 242 -21.24 -0.21 -1.77
C HIS A 242 -19.78 0.11 -1.41
N ALA A 243 -19.03 -0.85 -0.84
CA ALA A 243 -17.61 -0.67 -0.54
C ALA A 243 -16.78 -0.39 -1.80
N LEU A 244 -17.09 -1.08 -2.91
CA LEU A 244 -16.46 -0.84 -4.21
C LEU A 244 -16.76 0.57 -4.73
N ILE A 245 -18.01 1.03 -4.66
CA ILE A 245 -18.40 2.39 -5.07
C ILE A 245 -17.64 3.44 -4.26
N VAL A 246 -17.60 3.30 -2.92
CA VAL A 246 -16.82 4.21 -2.05
C VAL A 246 -15.35 4.22 -2.45
N LYS A 247 -14.75 3.03 -2.67
CA LYS A 247 -13.36 2.92 -3.13
C LYS A 247 -13.15 3.65 -4.46
N LEU A 248 -14.05 3.48 -5.43
CA LEU A 248 -13.96 4.13 -6.73
C LEU A 248 -14.09 5.66 -6.65
N LEU A 249 -14.98 6.18 -5.81
CA LEU A 249 -15.12 7.62 -5.57
C LEU A 249 -13.85 8.21 -4.94
N LEU A 250 -13.27 7.53 -3.96
CA LEU A 250 -12.02 7.95 -3.33
C LEU A 250 -10.84 7.91 -4.31
N VAL A 251 -10.75 6.86 -5.15
CA VAL A 251 -9.76 6.75 -6.22
C VAL A 251 -9.94 7.89 -7.24
N ALA A 252 -11.17 8.18 -7.67
CA ALA A 252 -11.45 9.27 -8.59
C ALA A 252 -11.05 10.63 -8.02
N ALA A 253 -11.36 10.89 -6.74
CA ALA A 253 -10.93 12.09 -6.05
C ALA A 253 -9.39 12.19 -5.97
N ALA A 254 -8.71 11.10 -5.58
CA ALA A 254 -7.25 11.04 -5.57
C ALA A 254 -6.64 11.32 -6.95
N LEU A 255 -7.22 10.78 -8.03
CA LEU A 255 -6.79 11.05 -9.40
C LEU A 255 -6.94 12.51 -9.80
N VAL A 256 -8.03 13.17 -9.39
CA VAL A 256 -8.22 14.62 -9.62
C VAL A 256 -7.12 15.43 -8.92
N PHE A 257 -6.82 15.12 -7.65
CA PHE A 257 -5.73 15.80 -6.94
C PHE A 257 -4.36 15.50 -7.53
N GLY A 258 -4.09 14.24 -7.90
CA GLY A 258 -2.85 13.84 -8.58
C GLY A 258 -2.68 14.54 -9.94
N ALA A 259 -3.77 14.71 -10.69
CA ALA A 259 -3.81 15.46 -11.94
C ALA A 259 -3.53 16.95 -11.73
N LEU A 260 -4.16 17.59 -10.74
CA LEU A 260 -3.88 18.96 -10.35
C LEU A 260 -2.41 19.14 -9.97
N ASN A 261 -1.84 18.18 -9.23
CA ASN A 261 -0.45 18.23 -8.83
C ASN A 261 0.50 18.09 -10.04
N ARG A 262 0.20 17.17 -10.96
CA ARG A 262 1.02 16.87 -12.15
C ARG A 262 0.96 17.97 -13.21
N TRP A 263 -0.22 18.49 -13.51
CA TRP A 263 -0.44 19.39 -14.64
C TRP A 263 -0.51 20.87 -14.27
N SER A 264 -0.73 21.19 -12.99
CA SER A 264 -0.80 22.59 -12.52
C SER A 264 0.27 22.93 -11.50
N ALA A 265 0.28 22.27 -10.34
CA ALA A 265 1.13 22.66 -9.21
C ALA A 265 2.63 22.43 -9.50
N LEU A 266 3.01 21.25 -9.98
CA LEU A 266 4.41 20.92 -10.29
C LEU A 266 5.00 21.78 -11.41
N PRO A 267 4.31 22.02 -12.56
CA PRO A 267 4.83 22.92 -13.59
C PRO A 267 4.98 24.37 -13.12
N ARG A 268 4.08 24.87 -12.27
CA ARG A 268 4.20 26.21 -11.66
C ARG A 268 5.42 26.28 -10.75
N LEU A 269 5.55 25.33 -9.83
CA LEU A 269 6.70 25.22 -8.95
C LEU A 269 8.03 25.12 -9.72
N SER A 270 8.05 24.39 -10.84
CA SER A 270 9.25 24.23 -11.66
C SER A 270 9.67 25.52 -12.34
N ARG A 271 8.73 26.41 -12.65
CA ARG A 271 9.00 27.73 -13.26
C ARG A 271 9.38 28.79 -12.24
N SER A 272 8.67 28.86 -11.12
CA SER A 272 8.82 29.93 -10.14
C SER A 272 9.86 29.62 -9.06
N ALA A 273 10.07 28.33 -8.76
CA ALA A 273 10.76 27.86 -7.57
C ALA A 273 10.26 28.51 -6.26
N SER A 274 9.02 29.04 -6.23
CA SER A 274 8.49 29.87 -5.15
C SER A 274 7.96 29.07 -3.96
N THR A 275 8.12 29.57 -2.73
CA THR A 275 7.62 28.88 -1.52
C THR A 275 6.12 28.62 -1.57
N MET A 276 5.34 29.54 -2.12
CA MET A 276 3.90 29.39 -2.29
C MET A 276 3.53 28.19 -3.18
N ASP A 277 4.23 28.00 -4.30
CA ASP A 277 3.96 26.87 -5.18
C ASP A 277 4.43 25.54 -4.56
N ALA A 278 5.48 25.55 -3.73
CA ALA A 278 5.92 24.36 -3.00
C ALA A 278 4.88 23.93 -1.94
N HIS A 279 4.34 24.88 -1.19
CA HIS A 279 3.23 24.63 -0.28
C HIS A 279 2.01 24.06 -1.01
N THR A 280 1.70 24.56 -2.20
CA THR A 280 0.59 24.05 -3.02
C THR A 280 0.80 22.58 -3.37
N VAL A 281 1.97 22.20 -3.88
CA VAL A 281 2.33 20.80 -4.19
C VAL A 281 2.21 19.91 -2.95
N ILE A 282 2.75 20.36 -1.81
CA ILE A 282 2.74 19.61 -0.55
C ILE A 282 1.32 19.43 0.00
N ASN A 283 0.50 20.49 -0.02
CA ASN A 283 -0.86 20.43 0.53
C ASN A 283 -1.78 19.59 -0.35
N VAL A 284 -1.67 19.68 -1.68
CA VAL A 284 -2.40 18.77 -2.59
C VAL A 284 -1.99 17.32 -2.34
N MET A 285 -0.69 17.04 -2.18
CA MET A 285 -0.20 15.70 -1.83
C MET A 285 -0.75 15.19 -0.49
N ARG A 286 -0.92 16.05 0.51
CA ARG A 286 -1.53 15.69 1.81
C ARG A 286 -2.98 15.29 1.66
N VAL A 287 -3.75 16.03 0.86
CA VAL A 287 -5.15 15.68 0.57
C VAL A 287 -5.21 14.35 -0.19
N GLU A 288 -4.35 14.16 -1.20
CA GLU A 288 -4.25 12.89 -1.93
C GLU A 288 -3.89 11.72 -0.99
N ALA A 289 -2.98 11.93 -0.03
CA ALA A 289 -2.62 10.93 0.98
C ALA A 289 -3.78 10.54 1.91
N LEU A 290 -4.63 11.50 2.30
CA LEU A 290 -5.84 11.22 3.08
C LEU A 290 -6.84 10.37 2.26
N MET A 291 -7.01 10.69 0.98
CA MET A 291 -7.86 9.88 0.09
C MET A 291 -7.29 8.46 -0.05
N MET A 292 -5.97 8.32 -0.22
CA MET A 292 -5.32 7.00 -0.29
C MET A 292 -5.49 6.19 0.99
N ALA A 293 -5.42 6.80 2.18
CA ALA A 293 -5.72 6.12 3.44
C ALA A 293 -7.16 5.58 3.44
N GLY A 294 -8.13 6.38 2.98
CA GLY A 294 -9.51 5.94 2.80
C GLY A 294 -9.64 4.79 1.79
N VAL A 295 -8.90 4.83 0.68
CA VAL A 295 -8.88 3.75 -0.33
C VAL A 295 -8.41 2.42 0.29
N PHE A 296 -7.38 2.42 1.14
CA PHE A 296 -6.92 1.20 1.83
C PHE A 296 -7.96 0.67 2.82
N VAL A 297 -8.64 1.54 3.56
CA VAL A 297 -9.75 1.13 4.45
C VAL A 297 -10.89 0.51 3.64
N ALA A 298 -11.33 1.17 2.56
CA ALA A 298 -12.38 0.66 1.69
C ALA A 298 -11.98 -0.66 1.01
N ALA A 299 -10.71 -0.81 0.63
CA ALA A 299 -10.18 -2.05 0.06
C ALA A 299 -10.18 -3.20 1.09
N ALA A 300 -9.84 -2.93 2.35
CA ALA A 300 -9.90 -3.94 3.40
C ALA A 300 -11.33 -4.39 3.69
N VAL A 301 -12.29 -3.46 3.75
CA VAL A 301 -13.73 -3.76 3.87
C VAL A 301 -14.19 -4.62 2.70
N LEU A 302 -13.82 -4.23 1.47
CA LEU A 302 -14.14 -4.98 0.27
C LEU A 302 -13.60 -6.42 0.34
N SER A 303 -12.35 -6.59 0.78
CA SER A 303 -11.70 -7.91 0.90
C SER A 303 -12.34 -8.81 1.96
N HIS A 304 -12.92 -8.26 3.02
CA HIS A 304 -13.56 -9.03 4.11
C HIS A 304 -15.09 -9.11 3.96
N SER A 305 -15.64 -8.55 2.89
CA SER A 305 -17.06 -8.67 2.52
C SER A 305 -17.26 -9.80 1.53
N MET A 306 -18.42 -10.46 1.57
CA MET A 306 -18.76 -11.50 0.60
C MET A 306 -18.81 -10.92 -0.81
N PRO A 307 -18.14 -11.55 -1.80
CA PRO A 307 -18.06 -11.00 -3.14
C PRO A 307 -19.45 -11.05 -3.75
N GLY A 308 -19.74 -10.04 -4.56
CA GLY A 308 -21.03 -9.86 -5.16
C GLY A 308 -21.50 -11.04 -6.03
N SER A 309 -20.58 -11.70 -6.71
CA SER A 309 -20.80 -12.94 -7.47
C SER A 309 -21.33 -14.10 -6.62
N ALA A 310 -21.01 -14.15 -5.32
CA ALA A 310 -21.48 -15.20 -4.43
C ALA A 310 -22.97 -15.07 -4.04
N LEU A 311 -23.57 -13.90 -4.27
CA LEU A 311 -25.01 -13.67 -4.06
C LEU A 311 -25.89 -14.17 -5.22
N MET A 312 -25.27 -14.62 -6.31
CA MET A 312 -25.96 -15.06 -7.53
C MET A 312 -26.02 -16.59 -7.67
N ASN A 313 -25.33 -17.32 -6.78
CA ASN A 313 -25.33 -18.78 -6.67
C ASN A 313 -26.17 -19.21 -5.48
#